data_AF-K9ED36-F1
#
_entry.id   AF-K9ED36-F1
#
_cell.length_a   1.000
_cell.length_b   1.000
_cell.length_c   1.000
_cell.angle_alpha   90.00
_cell.angle_beta   90.00
_cell.angle_gamma   90.00
#
_symmetry.space_group_name_H-M   'P 1'
#
loop_
_entity.id
_entity.type
_entity.pdbx_description
1 polymer ?
#
loop_
_entity_poly.entity_id
_entity_poly.type
_entity_poly.pdbx_seq_one_letter_code
_entity_poly.pdbx_strand_id
1 'polypeptide(L)'
;MNFSFLYKWALVLGLLLGYVAAVFAQDANMGRAKHVYELFVANQGDSIHALLTEELQEKLSPDVFKDMFKQSERQFGKLQSTGEWQKETAQGITLYYSDLKFERYSLRFLLSFDADGRMNTIRLMPVPAVSTAQPVVYNKEKMLERDVTVGADGFKLPGTLTLPVGKKKVPLVILVHGSGPNDRDETVGPNKPFRDLAWGLAERGIATVRYEKRTKVYGAACVPEGREMDYDTESVDDAVAITTWVKTLPEIDADSVYVLGHSLGATLAPRIAERADGVAGIILVAALARPFEDAIVEQVSYISSLRDSSGSAKKQIEEIKKQADNTKKLGTSEFDDKIPLLLGVPRSYWEFANAYKPVEVAVKLTLPMLILQGERDYQVTMEDFGL
;
A
#
# COMPACT_ATOMS: atom_id res chain seq x y z
N MET A 1 20.44 14.14 -11.20
CA MET A 1 19.37 15.14 -11.00
C MET A 1 19.07 15.19 -9.52
N ASN A 2 19.26 16.34 -8.88
CA ASN A 2 19.01 16.52 -7.45
C ASN A 2 17.50 16.70 -7.24
N PHE A 3 16.81 15.71 -6.68
CA PHE A 3 15.34 15.72 -6.50
C PHE A 3 14.89 16.35 -5.16
N SER A 4 15.82 16.86 -4.33
CA SER A 4 15.53 17.34 -2.95
C SER A 4 14.46 18.45 -2.89
N PHE A 5 14.41 19.30 -3.90
CA PHE A 5 13.42 20.38 -3.99
C PHE A 5 11.98 19.84 -4.12
N LEU A 6 11.71 18.84 -4.96
CA LEU A 6 10.38 18.22 -5.07
C LEU A 6 9.95 17.55 -3.77
N TYR A 7 10.92 16.99 -3.04
CA TYR A 7 10.67 16.30 -1.77
C TYR A 7 10.44 17.24 -0.57
N LYS A 8 11.05 18.43 -0.54
CA LYS A 8 10.72 19.48 0.45
C LYS A 8 9.25 19.91 0.34
N TRP A 9 8.72 19.95 -0.87
CA TRP A 9 7.32 20.26 -1.15
C TRP A 9 6.35 19.12 -0.83
N ALA A 10 6.78 17.88 -1.00
CA ALA A 10 6.00 16.72 -0.56
C ALA A 10 5.90 16.62 0.97
N LEU A 11 6.91 17.10 1.71
CA LEU A 11 7.02 16.99 3.18
C LEU A 11 6.37 18.13 3.97
N VAL A 12 6.24 19.33 3.42
CA VAL A 12 5.62 20.47 4.14
C VAL A 12 4.09 20.34 4.24
N LEU A 13 3.45 19.43 3.49
CA LEU A 13 1.99 19.24 3.49
C LEU A 13 1.59 17.78 3.69
N GLY A 14 2.31 17.05 4.55
CA GLY A 14 1.95 15.69 4.94
C GLY A 14 1.21 15.66 6.27
N LEU A 15 -0.09 15.96 6.27
CA LEU A 15 -1.14 15.45 7.19
C LEU A 15 -2.38 16.34 7.07
N LEU A 16 -3.49 15.75 6.60
CA LEU A 16 -4.90 15.94 7.02
C LEU A 16 -5.86 15.69 5.86
N LEU A 17 -6.33 14.45 5.78
CA LEU A 17 -7.50 14.08 4.99
C LEU A 17 -8.73 14.26 5.90
N GLY A 18 -9.39 15.41 5.79
CA GLY A 18 -10.70 15.64 6.41
C GLY A 18 -11.81 15.01 5.56
N TYR A 19 -12.69 14.24 6.19
CA TYR A 19 -13.92 13.73 5.58
C TYR A 19 -14.98 14.84 5.53
N VAL A 20 -15.42 15.25 4.34
CA VAL A 20 -16.69 15.98 4.15
C VAL A 20 -17.37 15.53 2.86
N ALA A 21 -18.66 15.26 2.94
CA ALA A 21 -19.51 14.85 1.82
C ALA A 21 -19.65 15.98 0.78
N ALA A 22 -19.54 15.64 -0.50
CA ALA A 22 -19.68 16.59 -1.60
C ALA A 22 -21.06 16.50 -2.27
N VAL A 23 -21.81 17.61 -2.25
CA VAL A 23 -22.92 17.85 -3.20
C VAL A 23 -22.82 19.31 -3.69
N PHE A 24 -22.68 19.44 -5.02
CA PHE A 24 -22.74 20.64 -5.89
C PHE A 24 -21.72 21.79 -5.71
N ALA A 25 -20.57 21.71 -6.41
CA ALA A 25 -19.77 22.87 -6.85
C ALA A 25 -18.84 22.51 -8.03
N GLN A 26 -19.37 21.94 -9.12
CA GLN A 26 -18.52 21.25 -10.11
C GLN A 26 -17.75 22.14 -11.11
N ASP A 27 -18.13 23.41 -11.30
CA ASP A 27 -17.42 24.35 -12.21
C ASP A 27 -16.59 25.43 -11.50
N ALA A 28 -17.01 25.87 -10.31
CA ALA A 28 -16.34 26.96 -9.58
C ALA A 28 -14.91 26.60 -9.14
N ASN A 29 -14.69 25.35 -8.71
CA ASN A 29 -13.38 24.89 -8.22
C ASN A 29 -12.33 24.74 -9.33
N MET A 30 -12.76 24.45 -10.57
CA MET A 30 -11.83 24.45 -11.71
C MET A 30 -11.34 25.88 -12.01
N GLY A 31 -12.22 26.88 -11.91
CA GLY A 31 -11.85 28.29 -12.01
C GLY A 31 -10.89 28.71 -10.89
N ARG A 32 -11.18 28.32 -9.64
CA ARG A 32 -10.28 28.55 -8.49
C ARG A 32 -8.91 27.90 -8.70
N ALA A 33 -8.87 26.68 -9.23
CA ALA A 33 -7.63 25.97 -9.51
C ALA A 33 -6.74 26.72 -10.51
N LYS A 34 -7.34 27.19 -11.61
CA LYS A 34 -6.66 28.03 -12.60
C LYS A 34 -6.15 29.34 -11.99
N HIS A 35 -6.96 29.99 -11.16
CA HIS A 35 -6.57 31.22 -10.50
C HIS A 35 -5.38 31.02 -9.54
N VAL A 36 -5.38 29.95 -8.73
CA VAL A 36 -4.24 29.60 -7.87
C VAL A 36 -2.97 29.36 -8.70
N TYR A 37 -3.09 28.75 -9.87
CA TYR A 37 -1.96 28.60 -10.79
C TYR A 37 -1.42 29.92 -11.32
N GLU A 38 -2.29 30.88 -11.65
CA GLU A 38 -1.86 32.24 -12.05
C GLU A 38 -1.07 32.90 -10.92
N LEU A 39 -1.55 32.83 -9.68
CA LEU A 39 -0.84 33.33 -8.49
C LEU A 39 0.51 32.63 -8.29
N PHE A 40 0.56 31.31 -8.54
CA PHE A 40 1.77 30.50 -8.45
C PHE A 40 2.84 30.95 -9.46
N VAL A 41 2.47 31.12 -10.73
CA VAL A 41 3.39 31.61 -11.77
C VAL A 41 3.78 33.07 -11.52
N ALA A 42 2.87 33.89 -11.01
CA ALA A 42 3.12 35.28 -10.63
C ALA A 42 3.92 35.44 -9.32
N ASN A 43 4.27 34.34 -8.66
CA ASN A 43 5.04 34.32 -7.41
C ASN A 43 4.34 35.04 -6.23
N GLN A 44 3.01 34.99 -6.19
CA GLN A 44 2.16 35.67 -5.19
C GLN A 44 1.86 34.74 -4.00
N GLY A 45 2.90 34.38 -3.24
CA GLY A 45 2.81 33.42 -2.15
C GLY A 45 1.79 33.78 -1.06
N ASP A 46 1.70 35.06 -0.69
CA ASP A 46 0.73 35.55 0.31
C ASP A 46 -0.72 35.36 -0.16
N SER A 47 -0.97 35.56 -1.46
CA SER A 47 -2.30 35.36 -2.06
C SER A 47 -2.67 33.88 -2.12
N ILE A 48 -1.71 32.99 -2.36
CA ILE A 48 -1.93 31.54 -2.32
C ILE A 48 -2.24 31.09 -0.89
N HIS A 49 -1.49 31.61 0.09
CA HIS A 49 -1.72 31.33 1.50
C HIS A 49 -3.11 31.77 1.96
N ALA A 50 -3.58 32.94 1.52
CA ALA A 50 -4.91 33.46 1.83
C ALA A 50 -6.06 32.54 1.34
N LEU A 51 -5.82 31.70 0.32
CA LEU A 51 -6.80 30.76 -0.22
C LEU A 51 -6.84 29.41 0.50
N LEU A 52 -5.89 29.15 1.41
CA LEU A 52 -5.84 27.92 2.19
C LEU A 52 -7.01 27.82 3.21
N THR A 53 -7.28 26.61 3.69
CA THR A 53 -8.06 26.40 4.90
C THR A 53 -7.38 27.07 6.11
N GLU A 54 -8.15 27.48 7.11
CA GLU A 54 -7.62 28.17 8.30
C GLU A 54 -6.56 27.31 9.01
N GLU A 55 -6.82 26.02 9.12
CA GLU A 55 -5.86 25.06 9.67
C GLU A 55 -4.51 25.06 8.93
N LEU A 56 -4.52 25.15 7.60
CA LEU A 56 -3.29 25.20 6.82
C LEU A 56 -2.63 26.58 6.85
N GLN A 57 -3.42 27.66 7.01
CA GLN A 57 -2.87 29.00 7.20
C GLN A 57 -2.05 29.10 8.48
N GLU A 58 -2.50 28.44 9.56
CA GLU A 58 -1.78 28.40 10.84
C GLU A 58 -0.51 27.55 10.77
N LYS A 59 -0.54 26.45 10.01
CA LYS A 59 0.55 25.48 9.94
C LYS A 59 1.63 25.84 8.91
N LEU A 60 1.31 26.66 7.91
CA LEU A 60 2.19 26.99 6.80
C LEU A 60 2.50 28.48 6.78
N SER A 61 3.79 28.83 6.67
CA SER A 61 4.18 30.21 6.40
C SER A 61 3.87 30.57 4.93
N PRO A 62 3.43 31.81 4.63
CA PRO A 62 3.33 32.31 3.26
C PRO A 62 4.65 32.21 2.47
N ASP A 63 5.79 32.29 3.18
CA ASP A 63 7.13 32.14 2.59
C ASP A 63 7.36 30.77 1.96
N VAL A 64 6.58 29.75 2.35
CA VAL A 64 6.62 28.43 1.71
C VAL A 64 6.35 28.64 0.22
N PHE A 65 5.23 29.27 -0.15
CA PHE A 65 4.80 29.47 -1.55
C PHE A 65 5.63 30.49 -2.32
N LYS A 66 6.39 31.32 -1.60
CA LYS A 66 7.25 32.34 -2.18
C LYS A 66 8.44 31.69 -2.90
N ASP A 67 8.64 32.08 -4.14
CA ASP A 67 9.68 31.57 -5.04
C ASP A 67 9.53 30.10 -5.45
N MET A 68 8.41 29.43 -5.14
CA MET A 68 8.20 28.02 -5.53
C MET A 68 8.30 27.83 -7.06
N PHE A 69 7.69 28.72 -7.84
CA PHE A 69 7.77 28.66 -9.31
C PHE A 69 9.19 28.94 -9.81
N LYS A 70 9.82 30.01 -9.31
CA LYS A 70 11.20 30.38 -9.69
C LYS A 70 12.22 29.29 -9.35
N GLN A 71 12.05 28.62 -8.21
CA GLN A 71 12.91 27.50 -7.82
C GLN A 71 12.69 26.29 -8.75
N SER A 72 11.45 26.03 -9.16
CA SER A 72 11.13 25.01 -10.17
C SER A 72 11.82 25.31 -11.49
N GLU A 73 11.80 26.57 -11.96
CA GLU A 73 12.49 26.95 -13.20
C GLU A 73 14.02 26.85 -13.09
N ARG A 74 14.61 27.23 -11.95
CA ARG A 74 16.05 27.08 -11.72
C ARG A 74 16.50 25.62 -11.83
N GLN A 75 15.69 24.71 -11.29
CA GLN A 75 16.03 23.29 -11.24
C GLN A 75 15.69 22.56 -12.53
N PHE A 76 14.51 22.77 -13.11
CA PHE A 76 14.00 22.02 -14.25
C PHE A 76 14.10 22.76 -15.58
N GLY A 77 14.63 23.99 -15.58
CA GLY A 77 14.68 24.86 -16.74
C GLY A 77 13.38 25.64 -16.92
N LYS A 78 13.29 26.50 -17.93
CA LYS A 78 12.10 27.35 -18.13
C LYS A 78 10.85 26.52 -18.37
N LEU A 79 9.69 27.04 -17.94
CA LEU A 79 8.40 26.44 -18.31
C LEU A 79 8.18 26.58 -19.82
N GLN A 80 7.95 25.47 -20.51
CA GLN A 80 7.71 25.41 -21.95
C GLN A 80 6.21 25.44 -22.29
N SER A 81 5.41 24.67 -21.54
CA SER A 81 3.97 24.59 -21.77
C SER A 81 3.21 24.15 -20.52
N THR A 82 1.94 24.53 -20.46
CA THR A 82 0.96 24.07 -19.45
C THR A 82 -0.05 23.17 -20.15
N GLY A 83 -0.28 21.96 -19.65
CA GLY A 83 -1.27 21.03 -20.18
C GLY A 83 -2.71 21.48 -19.92
N GLU A 84 -3.67 20.82 -20.56
CA GLU A 84 -5.08 21.05 -20.26
C GLU A 84 -5.38 20.71 -18.80
N TRP A 85 -6.28 21.49 -18.19
CA TRP A 85 -6.74 21.23 -16.84
C TRP A 85 -7.65 20.01 -16.80
N GLN A 86 -7.31 19.07 -15.92
CA GLN A 86 -8.04 17.84 -15.70
C GLN A 86 -8.60 17.80 -14.28
N LYS A 87 -9.58 16.93 -14.07
CA LYS A 87 -10.11 16.61 -12.74
C LYS A 87 -10.18 15.11 -12.54
N GLU A 88 -9.95 14.68 -11.31
CA GLU A 88 -10.07 13.27 -10.90
C GLU A 88 -10.74 13.20 -9.54
N THR A 89 -11.69 12.28 -9.37
CA THR A 89 -12.34 12.05 -8.08
C THR A 89 -11.91 10.68 -7.55
N ALA A 90 -11.26 10.66 -6.40
CA ALA A 90 -10.83 9.45 -5.72
C ALA A 90 -11.20 9.52 -4.23
N GLN A 91 -11.81 8.46 -3.69
CA GLN A 91 -12.16 8.34 -2.27
C GLN A 91 -12.97 9.54 -1.72
N GLY A 92 -13.84 10.13 -2.53
CA GLY A 92 -14.68 11.28 -2.14
C GLY A 92 -13.99 12.65 -2.25
N ILE A 93 -12.72 12.71 -2.63
CA ILE A 93 -11.97 13.95 -2.85
C ILE A 93 -11.86 14.22 -4.34
N THR A 94 -12.11 15.48 -4.74
CA THR A 94 -11.90 15.91 -6.13
C THR A 94 -10.59 16.68 -6.24
N LEU A 95 -9.69 16.16 -7.06
CA LEU A 95 -8.40 16.73 -7.40
C LEU A 95 -8.49 17.45 -8.74
N TYR A 96 -7.87 18.64 -8.82
CA TYR A 96 -7.76 19.45 -10.03
C TYR A 96 -6.29 19.60 -10.37
N TYR A 97 -5.90 19.34 -11.61
CA TYR A 97 -4.48 19.39 -11.96
C TYR A 97 -4.20 19.79 -13.40
N SER A 98 -2.98 20.25 -13.64
CA SER A 98 -2.40 20.47 -14.97
C SER A 98 -0.93 20.04 -14.98
N ASP A 99 -0.51 19.42 -16.08
CA ASP A 99 0.87 18.97 -16.26
C ASP A 99 1.72 20.10 -16.87
N LEU A 100 2.68 20.58 -16.08
CA LEU A 100 3.64 21.62 -16.42
C LEU A 100 4.89 20.99 -17.04
N LYS A 101 5.17 21.36 -18.30
CA LYS A 101 6.36 20.88 -19.02
C LYS A 101 7.47 21.92 -18.91
N PHE A 102 8.52 21.59 -18.17
CA PHE A 102 9.77 22.37 -18.13
C PHE A 102 10.79 21.78 -19.10
N GLU A 103 11.85 22.54 -19.44
CA GLU A 103 12.89 22.12 -20.40
C GLU A 103 13.52 20.75 -20.09
N ARG A 104 13.65 20.39 -18.81
CA ARG A 104 14.33 19.16 -18.36
C ARG A 104 13.43 18.17 -17.64
N TYR A 105 12.17 18.53 -17.33
CA TYR A 105 11.29 17.67 -16.55
C TYR A 105 9.81 18.10 -16.63
N SER A 106 8.88 17.17 -16.43
CA SER A 106 7.45 17.49 -16.34
C SER A 106 6.95 17.29 -14.91
N LEU A 107 6.20 18.27 -14.40
CA LEU A 107 5.58 18.24 -13.08
C LEU A 107 4.08 18.45 -13.18
N ARG A 108 3.30 17.68 -12.44
CA ARG A 108 1.88 17.91 -12.23
C ARG A 108 1.68 18.93 -11.11
N PHE A 109 1.00 20.03 -11.43
CA PHE A 109 0.49 20.99 -10.45
C PHE A 109 -0.92 20.56 -10.04
N LEU A 110 -1.10 20.24 -8.76
CA LEU A 110 -2.29 19.56 -8.24
C LEU A 110 -2.88 20.29 -7.04
N LEU A 111 -4.20 20.45 -7.05
CA LEU A 111 -4.98 21.19 -6.08
C LEU A 111 -6.21 20.41 -5.62
N SER A 112 -6.66 20.64 -4.39
CA SER A 112 -8.01 20.25 -3.95
C SER A 112 -8.61 21.29 -3.02
N PHE A 113 -9.94 21.28 -2.94
CA PHE A 113 -10.73 22.25 -2.20
C PHE A 113 -11.72 21.52 -1.28
N ASP A 114 -12.06 22.13 -0.15
CA ASP A 114 -13.16 21.70 0.69
C ASP A 114 -14.54 22.13 0.12
N ALA A 115 -15.61 21.84 0.86
CA ALA A 115 -16.98 22.17 0.48
C ALA A 115 -17.23 23.68 0.35
N ASP A 116 -16.51 24.49 1.13
CA ASP A 116 -16.62 25.96 1.13
C ASP A 116 -15.73 26.60 0.04
N GLY A 117 -14.89 25.79 -0.61
CA GLY A 117 -14.00 26.24 -1.68
C GLY A 117 -12.64 26.73 -1.21
N ARG A 118 -12.28 26.47 0.04
CA ARG A 118 -10.93 26.76 0.56
C ARG A 118 -9.99 25.63 0.17
N MET A 119 -8.76 26.00 -0.16
CA MET A 119 -7.76 25.08 -0.67
C MET A 119 -7.16 24.26 0.48
N ASN A 120 -7.33 22.95 0.43
CA ASN A 120 -6.74 22.02 1.41
C ASN A 120 -5.55 21.23 0.85
N THR A 121 -5.29 21.30 -0.47
CA THR A 121 -4.07 20.73 -1.07
C THR A 121 -3.51 21.65 -2.15
N ILE A 122 -2.19 21.82 -2.15
CA ILE A 122 -1.39 22.36 -3.27
C ILE A 122 -0.06 21.62 -3.37
N ARG A 123 0.25 21.02 -4.53
CA ARG A 123 1.47 20.22 -4.72
C ARG A 123 2.01 20.31 -6.15
N LEU A 124 3.34 20.19 -6.26
CA LEU A 124 4.05 19.81 -7.48
C LEU A 124 4.58 18.39 -7.32
N MET A 125 4.27 17.51 -8.26
CA MET A 125 4.75 16.12 -8.24
C MET A 125 5.18 15.68 -9.64
N PRO A 126 6.04 14.67 -9.79
CA PRO A 126 6.31 14.07 -11.09
C PRO A 126 5.00 13.70 -11.80
N VAL A 127 4.91 13.96 -13.10
CA VAL A 127 3.79 13.46 -13.90
C VAL A 127 3.84 11.92 -13.83
N PRO A 128 2.76 11.25 -13.37
CA PRO A 128 2.73 9.79 -13.35
C PRO A 128 3.06 9.25 -14.74
N ALA A 129 3.87 8.20 -14.83
CA ALA A 129 4.08 7.52 -16.10
C ALA A 129 2.72 7.12 -16.66
N VAL A 130 2.48 7.42 -17.94
CA VAL A 130 1.28 6.95 -18.62
C VAL A 130 1.33 5.43 -18.60
N SER A 131 0.44 4.82 -17.80
CA SER A 131 0.35 3.38 -17.74
C SER A 131 -0.15 2.87 -19.08
N THR A 132 0.62 2.00 -19.73
CA THR A 132 0.19 1.24 -20.90
C THR A 132 -0.56 -0.03 -20.51
N ALA A 133 -0.66 -0.32 -19.20
CA ALA A 133 -1.39 -1.48 -18.71
C ALA A 133 -2.88 -1.28 -19.01
N GLN A 134 -3.46 -2.24 -19.73
CA GLN A 134 -4.89 -2.29 -19.93
C GLN A 134 -5.55 -2.65 -18.58
N PRO A 135 -6.51 -1.85 -18.09
CA PRO A 135 -7.25 -2.20 -16.89
C PRO A 135 -7.93 -3.55 -17.05
N VAL A 136 -7.88 -4.40 -16.04
CA VAL A 136 -8.72 -5.61 -16.03
C VAL A 136 -10.16 -5.15 -15.86
N VAL A 137 -11.02 -5.47 -16.82
CA VAL A 137 -12.42 -5.05 -16.83
C VAL A 137 -13.30 -6.17 -16.29
N TYR A 138 -14.20 -5.83 -15.37
CA TYR A 138 -15.18 -6.78 -14.86
C TYR A 138 -16.08 -7.27 -16.00
N ASN A 139 -16.14 -8.59 -16.18
CA ASN A 139 -16.97 -9.22 -17.20
C ASN A 139 -18.10 -10.04 -16.54
N LYS A 140 -19.28 -9.40 -16.41
CA LYS A 140 -20.48 -10.00 -15.81
C LYS A 140 -20.97 -11.30 -16.49
N GLU A 141 -20.56 -11.56 -17.72
CA GLU A 141 -20.92 -12.79 -18.45
C GLU A 141 -20.00 -13.95 -18.09
N LYS A 142 -18.78 -13.66 -17.62
CA LYS A 142 -17.76 -14.65 -17.28
C LYS A 142 -17.59 -14.89 -15.79
N MET A 143 -17.96 -13.92 -14.95
CA MET A 143 -17.76 -14.01 -13.50
C MET A 143 -18.93 -13.42 -12.72
N LEU A 144 -19.10 -13.94 -11.51
CA LEU A 144 -20.05 -13.49 -10.51
C LEU A 144 -19.30 -13.23 -9.21
N GLU A 145 -19.54 -12.09 -8.58
CA GLU A 145 -19.05 -11.80 -7.23
C GLU A 145 -20.17 -11.93 -6.21
N ARG A 146 -19.84 -12.57 -5.08
CA ARG A 146 -20.71 -12.72 -3.92
C ARG A 146 -20.01 -12.16 -2.70
N ASP A 147 -20.69 -11.27 -1.97
CA ASP A 147 -20.22 -10.85 -0.65
C ASP A 147 -20.28 -12.03 0.32
N VAL A 148 -19.20 -12.19 1.09
CA VAL A 148 -19.05 -13.22 2.09
C VAL A 148 -18.54 -12.61 3.38
N THR A 149 -18.66 -13.34 4.48
CA THR A 149 -18.03 -12.99 5.75
C THR A 149 -17.22 -14.19 6.20
N VAL A 150 -15.93 -13.95 6.44
CA VAL A 150 -14.96 -14.96 6.84
C VAL A 150 -14.21 -14.50 8.09
N GLY A 151 -13.19 -15.25 8.52
CA GLY A 151 -12.36 -14.91 9.67
C GLY A 151 -12.36 -15.99 10.74
N ALA A 152 -11.41 -15.89 11.66
CA ALA A 152 -11.22 -16.81 12.79
C ALA A 152 -11.59 -16.14 14.12
N ASP A 153 -11.65 -16.93 15.20
CA ASP A 153 -11.78 -16.45 16.59
C ASP A 153 -12.98 -15.50 16.85
N GLY A 154 -14.05 -15.64 16.08
CA GLY A 154 -15.23 -14.77 16.17
C GLY A 154 -15.09 -13.41 15.48
N PHE A 155 -13.93 -13.10 14.89
CA PHE A 155 -13.72 -11.91 14.07
C PHE A 155 -14.38 -12.09 12.71
N LYS A 156 -15.19 -11.10 12.31
CA LYS A 156 -15.95 -11.11 11.07
C LYS A 156 -15.30 -10.18 10.06
N LEU A 157 -14.72 -10.76 9.04
CA LEU A 157 -14.02 -10.09 7.97
C LEU A 157 -14.89 -10.08 6.72
N PRO A 158 -15.36 -8.90 6.27
CA PRO A 158 -16.05 -8.78 4.99
C PRO A 158 -15.15 -9.29 3.86
N GLY A 159 -15.70 -10.02 2.90
CA GLY A 159 -14.94 -10.52 1.76
C GLY A 159 -15.78 -10.68 0.51
N THR A 160 -15.12 -11.06 -0.57
CA THR A 160 -15.71 -11.29 -1.87
C THR A 160 -15.24 -12.64 -2.39
N LEU A 161 -16.20 -13.51 -2.71
CA LEU A 161 -15.98 -14.71 -3.48
C LEU A 161 -16.27 -14.40 -4.96
N THR A 162 -15.24 -14.49 -5.80
CA THR A 162 -15.37 -14.34 -7.26
C THR A 162 -15.43 -15.73 -7.89
N LEU A 163 -16.54 -16.05 -8.57
CA LEU A 163 -16.79 -17.34 -9.21
C LEU A 163 -16.82 -17.21 -10.74
N PRO A 164 -16.27 -18.17 -11.49
CA PRO A 164 -16.52 -18.28 -12.92
C PRO A 164 -17.97 -18.70 -13.20
N VAL A 165 -18.65 -18.00 -14.11
CA VAL A 165 -20.03 -18.32 -14.51
C VAL A 165 -20.09 -19.64 -15.27
N GLY A 166 -21.11 -20.44 -14.99
CA GLY A 166 -21.41 -21.68 -15.74
C GLY A 166 -20.50 -22.86 -15.44
N LYS A 167 -19.57 -22.75 -14.49
CA LYS A 167 -18.70 -23.85 -14.05
C LYS A 167 -19.10 -24.36 -12.67
N LYS A 168 -18.82 -25.63 -12.39
CA LYS A 168 -19.02 -26.28 -11.09
C LYS A 168 -17.73 -27.01 -10.70
N LYS A 169 -17.51 -27.19 -9.40
CA LYS A 169 -16.31 -27.84 -8.86
C LYS A 169 -15.04 -27.23 -9.46
N VAL A 170 -14.92 -25.91 -9.30
CA VAL A 170 -13.77 -25.17 -9.82
C VAL A 170 -12.65 -25.10 -8.79
N PRO A 171 -11.38 -25.03 -9.23
CA PRO A 171 -10.27 -24.70 -8.35
C PRO A 171 -10.46 -23.30 -7.75
N LEU A 172 -9.92 -23.06 -6.56
CA LEU A 172 -10.03 -21.79 -5.86
C LEU A 172 -8.67 -21.34 -5.32
N VAL A 173 -8.40 -20.04 -5.43
CA VAL A 173 -7.22 -19.39 -4.83
C VAL A 173 -7.66 -18.40 -3.74
N ILE A 174 -7.13 -18.57 -2.53
CA ILE A 174 -7.30 -17.63 -1.41
C ILE A 174 -6.19 -16.59 -1.51
N LEU A 175 -6.53 -15.30 -1.56
CA LEU A 175 -5.54 -14.22 -1.66
C LEU A 175 -5.23 -13.63 -0.26
N VAL A 176 -3.98 -13.75 0.17
CA VAL A 176 -3.49 -13.37 1.51
C VAL A 176 -2.56 -12.16 1.40
N HIS A 177 -2.98 -11.07 2.05
CA HIS A 177 -2.35 -9.76 1.98
C HIS A 177 -0.92 -9.71 2.51
N GLY A 178 -0.20 -8.67 2.09
CA GLY A 178 1.05 -8.24 2.70
C GLY A 178 0.87 -7.56 4.07
N SER A 179 1.95 -6.91 4.51
CA SER A 179 2.04 -6.22 5.80
C SER A 179 1.04 -5.04 5.91
N GLY A 180 0.58 -4.76 7.13
CA GLY A 180 -0.28 -3.61 7.42
C GLY A 180 -1.77 -3.85 7.19
N PRO A 181 -2.62 -2.81 7.37
CA PRO A 181 -4.08 -2.89 7.33
C PRO A 181 -4.64 -2.82 5.90
N ASN A 182 -4.51 -3.91 5.14
CA ASN A 182 -4.94 -4.00 3.75
C ASN A 182 -6.46 -4.28 3.60
N ASP A 183 -7.08 -3.73 2.56
CA ASP A 183 -8.40 -4.19 2.12
C ASP A 183 -8.29 -5.44 1.26
N ARG A 184 -9.45 -6.04 0.97
CA ARG A 184 -9.59 -7.24 0.13
C ARG A 184 -8.98 -7.12 -1.27
N ASP A 185 -8.77 -5.89 -1.74
CA ASP A 185 -8.23 -5.60 -3.08
C ASP A 185 -6.71 -5.36 -3.05
N GLU A 186 -6.12 -5.33 -1.86
CA GLU A 186 -4.74 -4.91 -1.60
C GLU A 186 -4.42 -3.57 -2.25
N THR A 187 -5.31 -2.60 -2.04
CA THR A 187 -5.31 -1.32 -2.75
C THR A 187 -4.04 -0.51 -2.47
N VAL A 188 -3.30 -0.18 -3.53
CA VAL A 188 -2.15 0.74 -3.49
C VAL A 188 -2.34 1.84 -4.51
N GLY A 189 -2.77 3.02 -4.03
CA GLY A 189 -3.14 4.14 -4.88
C GLY A 189 -4.26 3.75 -5.87
N PRO A 190 -4.06 3.89 -7.19
CA PRO A 190 -5.07 3.48 -8.16
C PRO A 190 -5.15 1.96 -8.38
N ASN A 191 -4.14 1.20 -7.94
CA ASN A 191 -4.00 -0.23 -8.23
C ASN A 191 -4.80 -1.08 -7.24
N LYS A 192 -5.37 -2.19 -7.75
CA LYS A 192 -6.12 -3.19 -6.98
C LYS A 192 -5.66 -4.59 -7.38
N PRO A 193 -4.40 -4.96 -7.08
CA PRO A 193 -3.77 -6.16 -7.61
C PRO A 193 -4.56 -7.44 -7.31
N PHE A 194 -5.13 -7.58 -6.11
CA PHE A 194 -5.93 -8.78 -5.78
C PHE A 194 -7.23 -8.85 -6.57
N ARG A 195 -7.89 -7.71 -6.81
CA ARG A 195 -9.08 -7.67 -7.68
C ARG A 195 -8.76 -8.05 -9.11
N ASP A 196 -7.68 -7.49 -9.64
CA ASP A 196 -7.28 -7.71 -11.02
C ASP A 196 -6.87 -9.17 -11.23
N LEU A 197 -6.21 -9.79 -10.23
CA LEU A 197 -5.96 -11.23 -10.20
C LEU A 197 -7.26 -12.04 -10.12
N ALA A 198 -8.17 -11.70 -9.21
CA ALA A 198 -9.46 -12.39 -9.05
C ALA A 198 -10.27 -12.43 -10.35
N TRP A 199 -10.35 -11.29 -11.05
CA TRP A 199 -11.08 -11.19 -12.31
C TRP A 199 -10.37 -11.96 -13.43
N GLY A 200 -9.04 -11.83 -13.55
CA GLY A 200 -8.25 -12.57 -14.54
C GLY A 200 -8.30 -14.09 -14.35
N LEU A 201 -8.31 -14.57 -13.10
CA LEU A 201 -8.44 -15.98 -12.74
C LEU A 201 -9.86 -16.49 -13.01
N ALA A 202 -10.89 -15.72 -12.68
CA ALA A 202 -12.28 -16.09 -12.95
C ALA A 202 -12.55 -16.25 -14.47
N GLU A 203 -12.01 -15.36 -15.32
CA GLU A 203 -12.09 -15.52 -16.78
C GLU A 203 -11.45 -16.84 -17.27
N ARG A 204 -10.48 -17.38 -16.51
CA ARG A 204 -9.79 -18.65 -16.80
C ARG A 204 -10.41 -19.84 -16.09
N GLY A 205 -11.52 -19.65 -15.36
CA GLY A 205 -12.24 -20.72 -14.69
C GLY A 205 -11.77 -21.05 -13.28
N ILE A 206 -11.02 -20.15 -12.64
CA ILE A 206 -10.50 -20.33 -11.29
C ILE A 206 -11.24 -19.35 -10.36
N ALA A 207 -11.84 -19.86 -9.28
CA ALA A 207 -12.48 -19.03 -8.28
C ALA A 207 -11.45 -18.35 -7.37
N THR A 208 -11.82 -17.25 -6.73
CA THR A 208 -10.96 -16.60 -5.72
C THR A 208 -11.74 -16.12 -4.52
N VAL A 209 -11.09 -16.10 -3.36
CA VAL A 209 -11.60 -15.42 -2.16
C VAL A 209 -10.64 -14.31 -1.76
N ARG A 210 -11.22 -13.13 -1.60
CA ARG A 210 -10.58 -11.90 -1.13
C ARG A 210 -11.30 -11.43 0.11
N TYR A 211 -10.61 -10.88 1.10
CA TYR A 211 -11.22 -10.50 2.38
C TYR A 211 -10.54 -9.28 3.00
N GLU A 212 -11.25 -8.47 3.79
CA GLU A 212 -10.62 -7.39 4.54
C GLU A 212 -9.71 -7.99 5.61
N LYS A 213 -8.49 -7.48 5.77
CA LYS A 213 -7.61 -7.95 6.84
C LYS A 213 -8.11 -7.49 8.20
N ARG A 214 -7.98 -8.32 9.24
CA ARG A 214 -8.47 -7.98 10.59
C ARG A 214 -7.89 -6.69 11.16
N THR A 215 -6.63 -6.38 10.86
CA THR A 215 -5.97 -5.13 11.26
C THR A 215 -6.60 -3.89 10.64
N LYS A 216 -7.23 -4.02 9.46
CA LYS A 216 -8.00 -2.96 8.83
C LYS A 216 -9.40 -2.82 9.43
N VAL A 217 -10.09 -3.94 9.65
CA VAL A 217 -11.48 -3.94 10.14
C VAL A 217 -11.55 -3.48 11.60
N TYR A 218 -10.62 -3.93 12.44
CA TYR A 218 -10.69 -3.76 13.89
C TYR A 218 -9.56 -2.90 14.48
N GLY A 219 -8.54 -2.54 13.70
CA GLY A 219 -7.42 -1.73 14.19
C GLY A 219 -6.74 -2.39 15.39
N ALA A 220 -6.57 -1.64 16.49
CA ALA A 220 -5.98 -2.17 17.73
C ALA A 220 -6.80 -3.27 18.41
N ALA A 221 -8.10 -3.38 18.11
CA ALA A 221 -8.98 -4.40 18.69
C ALA A 221 -8.97 -5.73 17.92
N CYS A 222 -8.04 -5.94 16.98
CA CYS A 222 -7.97 -7.15 16.15
C CYS A 222 -7.32 -8.37 16.83
N VAL A 223 -6.92 -8.25 18.10
CA VAL A 223 -6.33 -9.35 18.87
C VAL A 223 -7.41 -10.01 19.72
N PRO A 224 -7.64 -11.33 19.59
CA PRO A 224 -8.55 -12.08 20.46
C PRO A 224 -8.14 -11.99 21.93
N GLU A 225 -9.12 -12.10 22.84
CA GLU A 225 -8.85 -12.13 24.28
C GLU A 225 -7.89 -13.27 24.65
N GLY A 226 -6.88 -12.98 25.46
CA GLY A 226 -5.87 -13.96 25.90
C GLY A 226 -4.79 -14.29 24.86
N ARG A 227 -4.76 -13.59 23.72
CA ARG A 227 -3.70 -13.72 22.71
C ARG A 227 -2.88 -12.44 22.59
N GLU A 228 -1.74 -12.55 21.93
CA GLU A 228 -0.88 -11.42 21.58
C GLU A 228 -0.88 -11.19 20.07
N MET A 229 -0.45 -10.01 19.64
CA MET A 229 -0.29 -9.70 18.22
C MET A 229 0.97 -10.38 17.69
N ASP A 230 0.81 -11.32 16.76
CA ASP A 230 1.88 -12.02 16.04
C ASP A 230 1.43 -12.33 14.60
N TYR A 231 2.26 -13.01 13.80
CA TYR A 231 1.90 -13.36 12.43
C TYR A 231 0.69 -14.30 12.34
N ASP A 232 0.54 -15.20 13.32
CA ASP A 232 -0.59 -16.13 13.35
C ASP A 232 -1.91 -15.39 13.51
N THR A 233 -1.96 -14.57 14.55
CA THR A 233 -3.10 -13.74 14.89
C THR A 233 -3.36 -12.71 13.80
N GLU A 234 -2.34 -12.08 13.22
CA GLU A 234 -2.53 -11.07 12.18
C GLU A 234 -3.13 -11.64 10.88
N SER A 235 -2.69 -12.84 10.45
CA SER A 235 -2.95 -13.32 9.09
C SER A 235 -3.19 -14.84 8.95
N VAL A 236 -2.40 -15.70 9.61
CA VAL A 236 -2.44 -17.15 9.35
C VAL A 236 -3.78 -17.75 9.76
N ASP A 237 -4.30 -17.37 10.94
CA ASP A 237 -5.52 -17.96 11.50
C ASP A 237 -6.73 -17.71 10.59
N ASP A 238 -6.86 -16.52 10.03
CA ASP A 238 -7.94 -16.19 9.09
C ASP A 238 -7.81 -16.98 7.79
N ALA A 239 -6.60 -17.10 7.23
CA ALA A 239 -6.38 -17.85 6.00
C ALA A 239 -6.66 -19.36 6.17
N VAL A 240 -6.29 -19.94 7.32
CA VAL A 240 -6.60 -21.33 7.68
C VAL A 240 -8.12 -21.51 7.80
N ALA A 241 -8.82 -20.62 8.51
CA ALA A 241 -10.27 -20.68 8.64
C ALA A 241 -10.99 -20.55 7.29
N ILE A 242 -10.52 -19.67 6.41
CA ILE A 242 -11.04 -19.54 5.04
C ILE A 242 -10.82 -20.83 4.25
N THR A 243 -9.67 -21.48 4.38
CA THR A 243 -9.37 -22.75 3.71
C THR A 243 -10.38 -23.84 4.09
N THR A 244 -10.70 -23.95 5.38
CA THR A 244 -11.73 -24.88 5.86
C THR A 244 -13.12 -24.54 5.30
N TRP A 245 -13.49 -23.26 5.31
CA TRP A 245 -14.80 -22.81 4.83
C TRP A 245 -15.00 -23.01 3.33
N VAL A 246 -14.02 -22.65 2.48
CA VAL A 246 -14.19 -22.74 1.02
C VAL A 246 -14.41 -24.17 0.55
N LYS A 247 -13.85 -25.16 1.26
CA LYS A 247 -14.03 -26.59 0.96
C LYS A 247 -15.46 -27.08 1.19
N THR A 248 -16.27 -26.36 1.97
CA THR A 248 -17.68 -26.71 2.18
C THR A 248 -18.58 -26.18 1.06
N LEU A 249 -18.07 -25.34 0.16
CA LEU A 249 -18.87 -24.73 -0.90
C LEU A 249 -19.11 -25.72 -2.05
N PRO A 250 -20.37 -25.94 -2.47
CA PRO A 250 -20.67 -26.88 -3.56
C PRO A 250 -20.07 -26.45 -4.91
N GLU A 251 -19.84 -25.15 -5.11
CA GLU A 251 -19.22 -24.58 -6.31
C GLU A 251 -17.73 -24.94 -6.44
N ILE A 252 -17.06 -25.24 -5.32
CA ILE A 252 -15.61 -25.40 -5.23
C ILE A 252 -15.23 -26.87 -5.23
N ASP A 253 -14.14 -27.19 -5.91
CA ASP A 253 -13.45 -28.46 -5.78
C ASP A 253 -12.57 -28.44 -4.55
N ALA A 254 -12.92 -29.25 -3.55
CA ALA A 254 -12.27 -29.24 -2.23
C ALA A 254 -10.83 -29.77 -2.28
N ASP A 255 -10.48 -30.53 -3.31
CA ASP A 255 -9.13 -31.05 -3.55
C ASP A 255 -8.26 -30.08 -4.36
N SER A 256 -8.83 -28.94 -4.80
CA SER A 256 -8.19 -27.94 -5.65
C SER A 256 -8.22 -26.54 -5.03
N VAL A 257 -7.88 -26.45 -3.73
CA VAL A 257 -7.80 -25.17 -2.99
C VAL A 257 -6.34 -24.75 -2.82
N TYR A 258 -6.00 -23.56 -3.28
CA TYR A 258 -4.65 -23.00 -3.27
C TYR A 258 -4.60 -21.72 -2.43
N VAL A 259 -3.43 -21.41 -1.88
CA VAL A 259 -3.18 -20.15 -1.15
C VAL A 259 -2.17 -19.32 -1.93
N LEU A 260 -2.55 -18.12 -2.33
CA LEU A 260 -1.64 -17.11 -2.86
C LEU A 260 -1.37 -16.08 -1.78
N GLY A 261 -0.10 -15.92 -1.42
CA GLY A 261 0.36 -14.86 -0.56
C GLY A 261 1.11 -13.78 -1.34
N HIS A 262 0.96 -12.53 -0.93
CA HIS A 262 1.82 -11.42 -1.37
C HIS A 262 2.63 -10.85 -0.20
N SER A 263 3.92 -10.57 -0.42
CA SER A 263 4.80 -9.99 0.62
C SER A 263 4.76 -10.81 1.91
N LEU A 264 4.36 -10.22 3.05
CA LEU A 264 4.13 -10.96 4.30
C LEU A 264 3.23 -12.18 4.12
N GLY A 265 2.14 -12.07 3.36
CA GLY A 265 1.26 -13.20 3.07
C GLY A 265 1.98 -14.33 2.34
N ALA A 266 2.96 -14.00 1.48
CA ALA A 266 3.79 -14.98 0.79
C ALA A 266 4.79 -15.65 1.75
N THR A 267 5.44 -14.87 2.61
CA THR A 267 6.29 -15.37 3.70
C THR A 267 5.54 -16.33 4.63
N LEU A 268 4.24 -16.09 4.85
CA LEU A 268 3.38 -16.92 5.70
C LEU A 268 2.66 -18.06 4.95
N ALA A 269 2.69 -18.10 3.62
CA ALA A 269 2.02 -19.14 2.84
C ALA A 269 2.47 -20.58 3.21
N PRO A 270 3.78 -20.87 3.45
CA PRO A 270 4.21 -22.17 3.94
C PRO A 270 3.60 -22.53 5.30
N ARG A 271 3.54 -21.57 6.22
CA ARG A 271 2.92 -21.78 7.54
C ARG A 271 1.41 -22.01 7.45
N ILE A 272 0.72 -21.29 6.57
CA ILE A 272 -0.71 -21.51 6.31
C ILE A 272 -0.91 -22.93 5.77
N ALA A 273 -0.09 -23.37 4.82
CA ALA A 273 -0.15 -24.72 4.27
C ALA A 273 0.17 -25.82 5.29
N GLU A 274 1.09 -25.58 6.21
CA GLU A 274 1.42 -26.53 7.30
C GLU A 274 0.23 -26.69 8.27
N ARG A 275 -0.51 -25.61 8.53
CA ARG A 275 -1.62 -25.59 9.50
C ARG A 275 -2.99 -25.90 8.90
N ALA A 276 -3.19 -25.67 7.61
CA ALA A 276 -4.45 -25.90 6.94
C ALA A 276 -4.51 -27.31 6.36
N ASP A 277 -5.57 -28.05 6.68
CA ASP A 277 -5.76 -29.39 6.14
C ASP A 277 -6.05 -29.35 4.63
N GLY A 278 -5.15 -29.96 3.85
CA GLY A 278 -5.35 -30.31 2.44
C GLY A 278 -5.32 -29.14 1.45
N VAL A 279 -4.45 -28.15 1.63
CA VAL A 279 -4.15 -27.19 0.56
C VAL A 279 -3.45 -27.92 -0.60
N ALA A 280 -3.93 -27.71 -1.82
CA ALA A 280 -3.43 -28.35 -3.04
C ALA A 280 -2.11 -27.76 -3.55
N GLY A 281 -1.79 -26.53 -3.17
CA GLY A 281 -0.55 -25.84 -3.54
C GLY A 281 -0.50 -24.41 -3.01
N ILE A 282 0.69 -23.81 -3.00
CA ILE A 282 0.88 -22.41 -2.61
C ILE A 282 1.53 -21.58 -3.72
N ILE A 283 1.18 -20.30 -3.78
CA ILE A 283 1.72 -19.32 -4.73
C ILE A 283 2.33 -18.18 -3.92
N LEU A 284 3.62 -17.97 -4.09
CA LEU A 284 4.41 -17.01 -3.35
C LEU A 284 4.76 -15.83 -4.26
N VAL A 285 4.19 -14.65 -3.99
CA VAL A 285 4.48 -13.44 -4.76
C VAL A 285 5.26 -12.46 -3.87
N ALA A 286 6.49 -12.14 -4.26
CA ALA A 286 7.39 -11.30 -3.46
C ALA A 286 7.57 -11.84 -2.02
N ALA A 287 8.00 -13.10 -1.87
CA ALA A 287 8.16 -13.71 -0.56
C ALA A 287 9.50 -13.32 0.09
N LEU A 288 9.43 -12.64 1.24
CA LEU A 288 10.61 -12.43 2.06
C LEU A 288 11.06 -13.77 2.67
N ALA A 289 12.33 -14.12 2.44
CA ALA A 289 12.95 -15.35 2.93
C ALA A 289 13.92 -15.11 4.10
N ARG A 290 14.39 -13.86 4.26
CA ARG A 290 15.37 -13.42 5.27
C ARG A 290 14.70 -12.76 6.49
N PRO A 291 15.44 -12.49 7.59
CA PRO A 291 14.91 -11.80 8.76
C PRO A 291 14.28 -10.44 8.41
N PHE A 292 13.12 -10.16 9.01
CA PHE A 292 12.27 -9.03 8.60
C PHE A 292 12.88 -7.67 8.96
N GLU A 293 13.60 -7.59 10.07
CA GLU A 293 14.30 -6.40 10.52
C GLU A 293 15.42 -5.97 9.57
N ASP A 294 16.09 -6.92 8.91
CA ASP A 294 17.09 -6.63 7.88
C ASP A 294 16.45 -6.04 6.62
N ALA A 295 15.35 -6.64 6.17
CA ALA A 295 14.59 -6.14 5.03
C ALA A 295 14.07 -4.72 5.25
N ILE A 296 13.61 -4.37 6.46
CA ILE A 296 13.17 -3.01 6.79
C ILE A 296 14.33 -2.02 6.68
N VAL A 297 15.51 -2.36 7.19
CA VAL A 297 16.70 -1.50 7.10
C VAL A 297 17.07 -1.26 5.63
N GLU A 298 17.06 -2.30 4.80
CA GLU A 298 17.33 -2.22 3.36
C GLU A 298 16.31 -1.33 2.63
N GLN A 299 15.01 -1.56 2.87
CA GLN A 299 13.91 -0.78 2.29
C GLN A 299 14.02 0.70 2.61
N VAL A 300 14.20 1.04 3.89
CA VAL A 300 14.30 2.45 4.33
C VAL A 300 15.58 3.08 3.79
N SER A 301 16.69 2.34 3.75
CA SER A 301 17.95 2.82 3.19
C SER A 301 17.82 3.11 1.68
N TYR A 302 17.17 2.22 0.94
CA TYR A 302 16.91 2.40 -0.49
C TYR A 302 16.03 3.63 -0.76
N ILE A 303 14.87 3.75 -0.10
CA ILE A 303 13.97 4.90 -0.25
C ILE A 303 14.70 6.20 0.08
N SER A 304 15.52 6.19 1.13
CA SER A 304 16.31 7.35 1.52
C SER A 304 17.40 7.71 0.50
N SER A 305 17.97 6.72 -0.19
CA SER A 305 18.97 6.93 -1.25
C SER A 305 18.37 7.61 -2.50
N LEU A 306 17.07 7.42 -2.75
CA LEU A 306 16.35 8.06 -3.85
C LEU A 306 16.09 9.56 -3.59
N ARG A 307 16.28 10.01 -2.35
CA ARG A 307 16.12 11.42 -1.93
C ARG A 307 17.51 12.02 -1.73
N ASP A 308 17.69 13.29 -2.13
CA ASP A 308 18.89 14.05 -1.77
C ASP A 308 18.82 14.26 -0.25
N SER A 309 19.52 13.41 0.50
CA SER A 309 19.31 13.24 1.94
C SER A 309 19.93 14.38 2.73
N SER A 310 19.09 15.22 3.33
CA SER A 310 19.48 16.12 4.42
C SER A 310 20.03 15.32 5.61
N GLY A 311 20.82 15.97 6.48
CA GLY A 311 21.38 15.31 7.68
C GLY A 311 20.34 14.66 8.61
N SER A 312 19.08 15.10 8.58
CA SER A 312 17.96 14.48 9.30
C SER A 312 17.62 13.06 8.82
N ALA A 313 17.67 12.80 7.51
CA ALA A 313 17.37 11.49 6.95
C ALA A 313 18.42 10.46 7.36
N LYS A 314 19.71 10.86 7.40
CA LYS A 314 20.80 9.99 7.87
C LYS A 314 20.62 9.57 9.33
N LYS A 315 20.28 10.52 10.21
CA LYS A 315 20.01 10.24 11.63
C LYS A 315 18.84 9.27 11.83
N GLN A 316 17.78 9.39 11.02
CA GLN A 316 16.64 8.50 11.10
C GLN A 316 17.00 7.06 10.70
N ILE A 317 17.84 6.88 9.67
CA ILE A 317 18.33 5.57 9.24
C ILE A 317 19.22 4.95 10.32
N GLU A 318 20.10 5.73 10.95
CA GLU A 318 20.95 5.27 12.05
C GLU A 318 20.11 4.79 13.24
N GLU A 319 19.05 5.51 13.59
CA GLU A 319 18.13 5.08 14.65
C GLU A 319 17.40 3.79 14.26
N ILE A 320 16.91 3.66 13.02
CA ILE A 320 16.26 2.43 12.54
C ILE A 320 17.23 1.24 12.58
N LYS A 321 18.49 1.44 12.18
CA LYS A 321 19.53 0.40 12.28
C LYS A 321 19.77 -0.02 13.72
N LYS A 322 19.87 0.95 14.64
CA LYS A 322 20.03 0.69 16.08
C LYS A 322 18.84 -0.10 16.64
N GLN A 323 17.62 0.24 16.25
CA GLN A 323 16.42 -0.49 16.65
C GLN A 323 16.41 -1.91 16.07
N ALA A 324 16.76 -2.09 14.80
CA ALA A 324 16.87 -3.40 14.16
C ALA A 324 17.93 -4.29 14.85
N ASP A 325 19.11 -3.75 15.13
CA ASP A 325 20.18 -4.48 15.83
C ASP A 325 19.77 -4.87 17.26
N ASN A 326 18.95 -4.05 17.92
CA ASN A 326 18.37 -4.41 19.22
C ASN A 326 17.29 -5.48 19.07
N THR A 327 16.40 -5.38 18.08
CA THR A 327 15.35 -6.36 17.78
C THR A 327 15.93 -7.76 17.52
N LYS A 328 17.10 -7.87 16.86
CA LYS A 328 17.81 -9.15 16.66
C LYS A 328 18.19 -9.86 17.97
N LYS A 329 18.40 -9.09 19.03
CA LYS A 329 18.85 -9.57 20.34
C LYS A 329 17.70 -9.96 21.25
N LEU A 330 16.46 -9.82 20.78
CA LEU A 330 15.27 -10.11 21.57
C LEU A 330 15.30 -11.55 22.10
N GLY A 331 15.04 -11.72 23.40
CA GLY A 331 15.17 -13.01 24.09
C GLY A 331 16.57 -13.35 24.59
N THR A 332 17.57 -12.49 24.37
CA THR A 332 18.94 -12.66 24.90
C THR A 332 19.26 -11.64 26.00
N SER A 333 20.33 -11.86 26.75
CA SER A 333 20.84 -10.91 27.75
C SER A 333 21.40 -9.61 27.15
N GLU A 334 21.60 -9.56 25.84
CA GLU A 334 22.11 -8.37 25.14
C GLU A 334 21.02 -7.41 24.68
N PHE A 335 19.73 -7.78 24.85
CA PHE A 335 18.61 -6.90 24.55
C PHE A 335 18.56 -5.71 25.51
N ASP A 336 18.41 -4.50 24.98
CA ASP A 336 18.25 -3.28 25.77
C ASP A 336 16.80 -2.79 25.69
N ASP A 337 16.04 -2.94 26.78
CA ASP A 337 14.65 -2.45 26.90
C ASP A 337 14.53 -0.92 26.78
N LYS A 338 15.64 -0.16 26.86
CA LYS A 338 15.63 1.30 26.68
C LYS A 338 15.62 1.72 25.21
N ILE A 339 15.96 0.82 24.30
CA ILE A 339 15.91 1.08 22.86
C ILE A 339 14.54 0.62 22.35
N PRO A 340 13.72 1.51 21.76
CA PRO A 340 12.41 1.14 21.23
C PRO A 340 12.53 0.00 20.22
N LEU A 341 11.54 -0.89 20.20
CA LEU A 341 11.44 -1.91 19.16
C LEU A 341 11.20 -1.26 17.79
N LEU A 342 11.78 -1.89 16.76
CA LEU A 342 11.72 -1.42 15.39
C LEU A 342 10.27 -1.19 14.94
N LEU A 343 10.03 0.01 14.39
CA LEU A 343 8.72 0.51 13.92
C LEU A 343 7.61 0.57 14.99
N GLY A 344 7.94 0.42 16.27
CA GLY A 344 6.94 0.38 17.35
C GLY A 344 6.04 -0.86 17.30
N VAL A 345 6.47 -1.90 16.59
CA VAL A 345 5.77 -3.18 16.49
C VAL A 345 5.88 -3.94 17.83
N PRO A 346 4.82 -4.64 18.30
CA PRO A 346 4.83 -5.35 19.58
C PRO A 346 5.95 -6.38 19.71
N ARG A 347 6.39 -6.62 20.94
CA ARG A 347 7.44 -7.60 21.27
C ARG A 347 7.10 -9.00 20.76
N SER A 348 5.90 -9.47 21.04
CA SER A 348 5.36 -10.78 20.60
C SER A 348 5.51 -11.00 19.10
N TYR A 349 5.28 -9.95 18.32
CA TYR A 349 5.38 -9.99 16.88
C TYR A 349 6.83 -10.18 16.42
N TRP A 350 7.77 -9.47 17.05
CA TRP A 350 9.20 -9.63 16.77
C TRP A 350 9.76 -10.96 17.24
N GLU A 351 9.34 -11.45 18.41
CA GLU A 351 9.72 -12.78 18.89
C GLU A 351 9.28 -13.86 17.90
N PHE A 352 8.05 -13.75 17.39
CA PHE A 352 7.54 -14.64 16.36
C PHE A 352 8.35 -14.51 15.06
N ALA A 353 8.52 -13.28 14.55
CA ALA A 353 9.21 -13.03 13.28
C ALA A 353 10.66 -13.55 13.29
N ASN A 354 11.38 -13.37 14.41
CA ASN A 354 12.76 -13.86 14.56
C ASN A 354 12.81 -15.40 14.60
N ALA A 355 11.82 -16.04 15.22
CA ALA A 355 11.75 -17.48 15.36
C ALA A 355 11.28 -18.21 14.09
N TYR A 356 10.40 -17.59 13.31
CA TYR A 356 9.82 -18.21 12.12
C TYR A 356 10.82 -18.22 10.94
N LYS A 357 11.12 -19.41 10.40
CA LYS A 357 12.01 -19.63 9.26
C LYS A 357 11.21 -20.11 8.04
N PRO A 358 10.74 -19.21 7.16
CA PRO A 358 9.79 -19.56 6.09
C PRO A 358 10.35 -20.61 5.12
N VAL A 359 11.63 -20.54 4.76
CA VAL A 359 12.28 -21.51 3.86
C VAL A 359 12.35 -22.90 4.48
N GLU A 360 12.70 -23.01 5.78
CA GLU A 360 12.76 -24.29 6.47
C GLU A 360 11.38 -24.96 6.60
N VAL A 361 10.31 -24.16 6.74
CA VAL A 361 8.94 -24.66 6.73
C VAL A 361 8.55 -25.10 5.31
N ALA A 362 8.86 -24.29 4.30
CA ALA A 362 8.57 -24.61 2.90
C ALA A 362 9.22 -25.94 2.44
N VAL A 363 10.48 -26.19 2.80
CA VAL A 363 11.20 -27.43 2.45
C VAL A 363 10.55 -28.70 2.99
N LYS A 364 9.80 -28.59 4.09
CA LYS A 364 9.09 -29.75 4.70
C LYS A 364 7.77 -30.08 4.01
N LEU A 365 7.24 -29.15 3.22
CA LEU A 365 5.97 -29.34 2.53
C LEU A 365 6.17 -30.18 1.25
N THR A 366 5.23 -31.08 0.97
CA THR A 366 5.25 -31.96 -0.21
C THR A 366 4.34 -31.48 -1.34
N LEU A 367 3.72 -30.30 -1.18
CA LEU A 367 2.80 -29.74 -2.17
C LEU A 367 3.53 -28.92 -3.25
N PRO A 368 2.92 -28.73 -4.43
CA PRO A 368 3.43 -27.82 -5.45
C PRO A 368 3.52 -26.37 -4.96
N MET A 369 4.61 -25.69 -5.33
CA MET A 369 4.82 -24.27 -5.06
C MET A 369 5.13 -23.52 -6.35
N LEU A 370 4.50 -22.36 -6.54
CA LEU A 370 4.85 -21.39 -7.58
C LEU A 370 5.45 -20.14 -6.92
N ILE A 371 6.67 -19.77 -7.29
CA ILE A 371 7.37 -18.59 -6.75
C ILE A 371 7.48 -17.54 -7.85
N LEU A 372 7.03 -16.31 -7.56
CA LEU A 372 7.02 -15.18 -8.48
C LEU A 372 7.70 -13.98 -7.83
N GLN A 373 8.75 -13.45 -8.48
CA GLN A 373 9.50 -12.29 -8.00
C GLN A 373 9.65 -11.26 -9.11
N GLY A 374 9.44 -9.99 -8.77
CA GLY A 374 9.81 -8.87 -9.65
C GLY A 374 11.29 -8.54 -9.48
N GLU A 375 12.07 -8.58 -10.56
CA GLU A 375 13.53 -8.34 -10.50
C GLU A 375 13.94 -6.93 -10.03
N ARG A 376 13.01 -5.97 -10.10
CA ARG A 376 13.22 -4.57 -9.68
C ARG A 376 12.56 -4.24 -8.34
N ASP A 377 12.03 -5.23 -7.64
CA ASP A 377 11.46 -5.03 -6.33
C ASP A 377 12.58 -4.72 -5.32
N TYR A 378 12.42 -3.60 -4.61
CA TYR A 378 13.36 -3.14 -3.59
C TYR A 378 12.93 -3.53 -2.17
N GLN A 379 11.70 -4.06 -2.02
CA GLN A 379 11.15 -4.49 -0.74
C GLN A 379 11.46 -5.94 -0.45
N VAL A 380 11.34 -6.79 -1.47
CA VAL A 380 11.80 -8.17 -1.48
C VAL A 380 12.67 -8.33 -2.71
N THR A 381 13.92 -8.68 -2.52
CA THR A 381 14.93 -8.58 -3.58
C THR A 381 15.17 -9.94 -4.23
N MET A 382 15.98 -9.96 -5.30
CA MET A 382 16.44 -11.23 -5.89
C MET A 382 17.36 -12.03 -4.96
N GLU A 383 17.87 -11.44 -3.88
CA GLU A 383 18.55 -12.20 -2.82
C GLU A 383 17.55 -13.14 -2.13
N ASP A 384 16.35 -12.66 -1.82
CA ASP A 384 15.30 -13.46 -1.19
C ASP A 384 14.80 -14.58 -2.12
N PHE A 385 14.70 -14.31 -3.42
CA PHE A 385 14.32 -15.31 -4.43
C PHE A 385 15.39 -16.40 -4.64
N GLY A 386 16.66 -16.09 -4.34
CA GLY A 386 17.77 -17.03 -4.50
C GLY A 386 17.92 -18.05 -3.37
N LEU A 387 17.14 -17.91 -2.29
CA LEU A 387 17.10 -18.79 -1.12
C LEU A 387 15.97 -19.81 -1.24
#